data_AF-U9URJ6-F1
#
_entry.id   AF-U9URJ6-F1
#
_cell.length_a   1.000
_cell.length_b   1.000
_cell.length_c   1.000
_cell.angle_alpha   90.00
_cell.angle_beta   90.00
_cell.angle_gamma   90.00
#
_symmetry.space_group_name_H-M   'P 1'
#
loop_
_entity.id
_entity.type
_entity.pdbx_description
1 polymer ?
#
loop_
_entity_poly.entity_id
_entity_poly.type
_entity_poly.pdbx_seq_one_letter_code
_entity_poly.pdbx_strand_id
1 'polypeptide(L)' 'LDWWRAHAQIFPKLSQIARKYLGIPATSVSSERLFSHANNLITVKRTRLDTDLAGKMLFL' A
#
# COMPACT_ATOMS: atom_id res chain seq x y z
N LEU A 1 3.93 1.86 14.07
CA LEU A 1 2.67 1.50 14.81
C LEU A 1 2.95 0.76 16.12
N ASP A 2 4.20 0.43 16.43
CA ASP A 2 4.60 -0.41 17.57
C ASP A 2 4.20 0.14 18.93
N TRP A 3 4.20 1.47 19.11
CA TRP A 3 3.73 2.10 20.35
C TRP A 3 2.26 1.78 20.63
N TRP A 4 1.39 1.92 19.63
CA TRP A 4 -0.03 1.55 19.74
C TRP A 4 -0.24 0.04 19.90
N ARG A 5 0.69 -0.78 19.40
CA ARG A 5 0.68 -2.24 19.59
C ARG A 5 1.02 -2.61 21.04
N ALA A 6 2.03 -1.98 21.62
CA ALA A 6 2.44 -2.19 23.00
C ALA A 6 1.37 -1.72 24.01
N HIS A 7 0.64 -0.64 23.69
CA HIS A 7 -0.36 -0.04 24.56
C HIS A 7 -1.81 -0.45 24.23
N ALA A 8 -1.99 -1.44 23.35
CA ALA A 8 -3.32 -1.90 22.93
C ALA A 8 -4.15 -2.49 24.08
N GLN A 9 -3.50 -3.11 25.08
CA GLN A 9 -4.17 -3.66 26.26
C GLN A 9 -4.71 -2.56 27.19
N ILE A 10 -3.98 -1.44 27.29
CA ILE A 10 -4.34 -0.30 28.14
C ILE A 10 -5.39 0.58 27.44
N PHE A 11 -5.29 0.71 26.11
CA PHE A 11 -6.19 1.51 25.31
C PHE A 11 -6.77 0.72 24.11
N PRO A 12 -7.67 -0.25 24.35
CA PRO A 12 -8.15 -1.17 23.32
C PRO A 12 -8.99 -0.51 22.23
N LYS A 13 -9.77 0.53 22.57
CA LYS A 13 -10.55 1.30 21.59
C LYS A 13 -9.69 2.31 20.85
N LEU A 14 -8.80 3.02 21.55
CA LEU A 14 -7.97 4.07 20.95
C LEU A 14 -6.88 3.48 20.05
N SER A 15 -6.29 2.35 20.41
CA SER A 15 -5.31 1.64 19.57
C SER A 15 -5.93 1.16 18.25
N GLN A 16 -7.21 0.76 18.25
CA GLN A 16 -7.94 0.41 17.02
C GLN A 16 -8.12 1.63 16.10
N ILE A 17 -8.52 2.75 16.67
CA ILE A 17 -8.67 4.02 15.94
C ILE A 17 -7.32 4.47 15.39
N ALA A 18 -6.28 4.48 16.23
CA ALA A 18 -4.94 4.89 15.84
C ALA A 18 -4.36 4.03 14.72
N ARG A 19 -4.56 2.70 14.74
CA ARG A 19 -4.18 1.84 13.61
C ARG A 19 -4.92 2.20 12.33
N LYS A 20 -6.22 2.50 12.42
CA LYS A 20 -7.04 2.85 11.25
C LYS A 20 -6.58 4.17 10.63
N TYR A 21 -6.30 5.20 11.43
CA TYR A 21 -5.95 6.52 10.91
C TYR A 21 -4.46 6.69 10.61
N LEU A 22 -3.56 6.12 11.42
CA LEU A 22 -2.12 6.22 11.21
C LEU A 22 -1.58 5.16 10.24
N GLY A 23 -2.36 4.11 9.95
CA GLY A 23 -2.03 3.11 8.94
C GLY A 23 -2.37 3.55 7.52
N ILE A 24 -3.16 4.61 7.36
CA ILE A 24 -3.45 5.19 6.04
C ILE A 24 -2.23 6.03 5.66
N PRO A 25 -1.58 5.77 4.51
CA PRO A 25 -0.50 6.62 4.04
C PRO A 25 -1.06 8.04 3.84
N ALA A 26 -0.39 9.03 4.44
CA ALA A 26 -0.81 10.43 4.38
C ALA A 26 -0.76 11.03 2.95
N THR A 27 -0.15 10.31 2.00
CA THR A 27 0.01 10.75 0.61
C THR A 27 -0.15 9.57 -0.34
N SER A 28 -0.63 9.85 -1.56
CA SER A 28 -0.71 8.90 -2.67
C SER A 28 0.66 8.44 -3.19
N VAL A 29 1.75 9.05 -2.71
CA VAL A 29 3.12 8.86 -3.21
C VAL A 29 3.56 7.39 -3.18
N SER A 30 3.10 6.60 -2.22
CA SER A 30 3.40 5.15 -2.19
C SER A 30 2.73 4.41 -3.34
N SER A 31 1.48 4.75 -3.65
CA SER A 31 0.73 4.20 -4.78
C SER A 31 1.33 4.68 -6.10
N GLU A 32 1.64 5.97 -6.22
CA GLU A 32 2.24 6.56 -7.42
C GLU A 32 3.63 5.98 -7.71
N ARG A 33 4.43 5.67 -6.68
CA ARG A 33 5.72 4.99 -6.84
C ARG A 33 5.55 3.56 -7.35
N LEU A 34 4.58 2.83 -6.81
CA LEU A 34 4.24 1.47 -7.23
C LEU A 34 3.71 1.44 -8.67
N PHE A 35 2.80 2.35 -9.01
CA PHE A 35 2.30 2.52 -10.38
C PHE A 35 3.37 3.01 -11.34
N SER A 36 4.29 3.90 -10.91
CA SER A 36 5.40 4.36 -11.76
C SER A 36 6.40 3.24 -12.03
N HIS A 37 6.69 2.39 -11.03
CA HIS A 37 7.53 1.20 -11.22
C HIS A 37 6.86 0.19 -12.16
N ALA A 38 5.58 -0.10 -11.95
CA ALA A 38 4.82 -0.98 -12.83
C ALA A 38 4.76 -0.42 -14.26
N ASN A 39 4.49 0.88 -14.41
CA ASN A 39 4.45 1.55 -15.72
C ASN A 39 5.82 1.54 -16.41
N ASN A 40 6.92 1.71 -15.67
CA ASN A 40 8.26 1.55 -16.23
C ASN A 40 8.54 0.10 -16.64
N LEU A 41 8.13 -0.91 -15.85
CA LEU A 41 8.27 -2.32 -16.23
C LEU A 41 7.45 -2.65 -17.49
N ILE A 42 6.23 -2.11 -17.59
CA ILE A 42 5.33 -2.26 -18.74
C ILE A 42 5.86 -1.50 -19.97
N THR A 43 6.44 -0.31 -19.78
CA THR A 43 6.94 0.55 -20.86
C THR A 43 8.30 0.08 -21.40
N VAL A 44 9.19 -0.40 -20.53
CA VAL A 44 10.50 -0.95 -20.92
C VAL A 44 10.35 -2.31 -21.62
N LYS A 45 9.36 -3.13 -21.23
CA LYS A 45 8.95 -4.34 -21.97
C LYS A 45 7.77 -4.05 -22.89
N ARG A 46 8.02 -3.45 -24.07
CA ARG A 46 7.05 -3.38 -25.18
C ARG A 46 6.64 -4.77 -25.70
N THR A 47 5.82 -5.49 -24.95
CA THR A 47 5.18 -6.73 -25.41
C THR A 47 3.91 -6.97 -24.61
N ARG A 48 2.79 -6.41 -25.09
CA ARG A 48 1.42 -6.93 -24.94
C ARG A 48 1.09 -7.58 -23.58
N LEU A 49 1.44 -6.92 -22.47
CA LEU A 49 0.99 -7.37 -21.16
C LEU A 49 -0.49 -6.99 -21.03
N ASP A 50 -1.33 -8.00 -20.98
CA ASP A 50 -2.76 -7.85 -20.75
C ASP A 50 -2.99 -7.04 -19.47
N THR A 51 -3.88 -6.06 -19.53
CA THR A 51 -4.21 -5.17 -18.42
C THR A 51 -4.70 -5.93 -17.18
N ASP A 52 -5.30 -7.11 -17.36
CA ASP A 52 -5.68 -8.00 -16.25
C ASP A 52 -4.46 -8.60 -15.53
N LEU A 53 -3.44 -9.02 -16.28
CA LEU A 53 -2.21 -9.57 -15.73
C LEU A 53 -1.39 -8.49 -14.99
N ALA A 54 -1.37 -7.27 -15.51
CA ALA A 54 -0.75 -6.13 -14.83
C ALA A 54 -1.46 -5.80 -13.50
N GLY A 55 -2.79 -5.82 -13.49
CA GLY A 55 -3.59 -5.65 -12.27
C GLY A 55 -3.29 -6.72 -11.22
N LYS A 56 -3.14 -7.98 -11.65
CA LYS A 56 -2.75 -9.08 -10.75
C LYS A 56 -1.34 -8.90 -10.16
N MET A 57 -0.37 -8.45 -10.95
CA MET A 57 1.00 -8.19 -10.46
C MET A 57 1.10 -7.00 -9.49
N LEU A 58 0.18 -6.03 -9.57
CA LEU A 58 0.13 -4.90 -8.62
C LEU A 58 -0.46 -5.28 -7.26
N PHE A 59 -1.25 -6.35 -7.21
CA PHE A 59 -1.92 -6.83 -6.00
C PHE A 59 -1.22 -8.01 -5.31
N LEU A 60 -0.30 -8.70 -6.01
CA LEU A 60 0.53 -9.80 -5.51
C LEU A 60 1.87 -9.30 -4.97
#